data_AF-A0A258B4V5-F1
#
_entry.id   AF-A0A258B4V5-F1
#
_cell.length_a   1.000
_cell.length_b   1.000
_cell.length_c   1.000
_cell.angle_alpha   90.00
_cell.angle_beta   90.00
_cell.angle_gamma   90.00
#
_symmetry.space_group_name_H-M   'P 1'
#
loop_
_entity.id
_entity.type
_entity.pdbx_description
1 polymer ?
#
loop_
_entity_poly.entity_id
_entity_poly.type
_entity_poly.pdbx_seq_one_letter_code
_entity_poly.pdbx_strand_id
1 'polypeptide(L)'
;MLLRDVAAEAYGHERFYRFIMVVNGLTDEKKIPAEKTIQTPSIAAAFHDAGLDPRYQPAINALAKAAMEFQATLPTYLRAREASGVSQGTFAIPKDIRSTFSSQADAIAAVKGVLNKTHSPHQRPTLTIQHLEQAETWIRILAQGEIDGLGYDYDFVGQHMALSLSCAFVWMKESYQ
;
A
#
# COMPACT_ATOMS: atom_id res chain seq x y z
N MET A 1 -16.88 -13.97 8.53
CA MET A 1 -16.10 -13.00 7.75
C MET A 1 -14.66 -13.08 8.22
N LEU A 2 -13.71 -13.35 7.32
CA LEU A 2 -12.28 -13.41 7.66
C LEU A 2 -11.70 -11.99 7.65
N LEU A 3 -10.62 -11.74 8.40
CA LEU A 3 -10.00 -10.41 8.47
C LEU A 3 -9.47 -9.94 7.10
N ARG A 4 -9.10 -10.89 6.24
CA ARG A 4 -8.70 -10.65 4.85
C ARG A 4 -9.84 -10.09 4.01
N ASP A 5 -11.06 -10.57 4.22
CA ASP A 5 -12.25 -10.07 3.53
C ASP A 5 -12.52 -8.61 3.95
N VAL A 6 -12.45 -8.33 5.25
CA VAL A 6 -12.59 -6.97 5.80
C VAL A 6 -11.52 -6.04 5.22
N ALA A 7 -10.28 -6.52 5.08
CA ALA A 7 -9.19 -5.76 4.51
C ALA A 7 -9.39 -5.46 3.02
N ALA A 8 -9.85 -6.45 2.25
CA ALA A 8 -10.18 -6.27 0.85
C ALA A 8 -11.33 -5.27 0.66
N GLU A 9 -12.36 -5.32 1.52
CA GLU A 9 -13.48 -4.39 1.49
C GLU A 9 -13.06 -2.96 1.87
N ALA A 10 -12.30 -2.79 2.95
CA ALA A 10 -11.94 -1.47 3.46
C ALA A 10 -10.82 -0.77 2.67
N TYR A 11 -9.85 -1.54 2.15
CA TYR A 11 -8.62 -1.00 1.57
C TYR A 11 -8.31 -1.54 0.17
N GLY A 12 -9.20 -2.32 -0.43
CA GLY A 12 -9.06 -2.85 -1.79
C GLY A 12 -8.13 -4.05 -1.93
N HIS A 13 -7.46 -4.51 -0.86
CA HIS A 13 -6.54 -5.63 -0.96
C HIS A 13 -6.45 -6.46 0.34
N GLU A 14 -6.52 -7.79 0.22
CA GLU A 14 -6.57 -8.69 1.40
C GLU A 14 -5.37 -8.53 2.33
N ARG A 15 -4.19 -8.23 1.80
CA ARG A 15 -2.93 -8.07 2.56
C ARG A 15 -2.98 -6.93 3.59
N PHE A 16 -3.94 -6.01 3.50
CA PHE A 16 -4.16 -5.00 4.55
C PHE A 16 -4.66 -5.59 5.87
N TYR A 17 -4.97 -6.89 5.94
CA TYR A 17 -5.36 -7.54 7.21
C TYR A 17 -4.31 -7.31 8.31
N ARG A 18 -3.02 -7.26 7.96
CA ARG A 18 -1.94 -6.97 8.93
C ARG A 18 -2.04 -5.56 9.49
N PHE A 19 -2.30 -4.57 8.64
CA PHE A 19 -2.55 -3.20 9.07
C PHE A 19 -3.74 -3.14 10.04
N ILE A 20 -4.85 -3.81 9.69
CA ILE A 20 -6.02 -3.92 10.57
C ILE A 20 -5.65 -4.57 11.91
N MET A 21 -4.87 -5.65 11.89
CA MET A 21 -4.42 -6.30 13.13
C MET A 21 -3.66 -5.33 14.03
N VAL A 22 -2.69 -4.57 13.49
CA VAL A 22 -1.87 -3.66 14.32
C VAL A 22 -2.69 -2.46 14.83
N VAL A 23 -3.62 -1.93 14.04
CA VAL A 23 -4.55 -0.87 14.46
C VAL A 23 -5.45 -1.36 15.59
N ASN A 24 -5.95 -2.59 15.48
CA ASN A 24 -6.89 -3.17 16.45
C ASN A 24 -6.20 -3.89 17.63
N GLY A 25 -4.86 -3.89 17.70
CA GLY A 25 -4.10 -4.60 18.73
C GLY A 25 -4.37 -6.11 18.74
N LEU A 26 -4.51 -6.72 17.56
CA LEU A 26 -4.70 -8.16 17.38
C LEU A 26 -3.34 -8.83 17.13
N THR A 27 -3.13 -9.98 17.74
CA THR A 27 -1.91 -10.79 17.60
C THR A 27 -2.12 -12.10 16.84
N ASP A 28 -3.37 -12.55 16.70
CA ASP A 28 -3.74 -13.79 16.02
C ASP A 28 -4.73 -13.47 14.88
N GLU A 29 -4.33 -13.76 13.63
CA GLU A 29 -5.15 -13.50 12.43
C GLU A 29 -6.41 -14.38 12.36
N LYS A 30 -6.42 -15.50 13.10
CA LYS A 30 -7.50 -16.51 13.07
C LYS A 30 -8.50 -16.35 14.21
N LYS A 31 -8.21 -15.48 15.19
CA LYS A 31 -9.04 -15.30 16.39
C LYS A 31 -9.45 -13.85 16.54
N ILE A 32 -10.53 -13.48 15.84
CA ILE A 32 -11.26 -12.27 16.18
C ILE A 32 -12.19 -12.62 17.35
N PRO A 33 -12.07 -11.97 18.52
CA PRO A 33 -12.99 -12.20 19.64
C PRO A 33 -14.43 -11.92 19.20
N ALA A 34 -15.38 -12.77 19.59
CA ALA A 34 -16.75 -12.77 19.07
C ALA A 34 -17.52 -11.44 19.24
N GLU A 35 -17.13 -10.60 20.20
CA GLU A 35 -17.76 -9.30 20.50
C GLU A 35 -16.89 -8.10 20.10
N LYS A 36 -15.72 -8.33 19.49
CA LYS A 36 -14.81 -7.26 19.14
C LYS A 36 -15.23 -6.60 17.82
N THR A 37 -15.67 -5.35 17.90
CA THR A 37 -15.87 -4.50 16.72
C THR A 37 -14.52 -4.18 16.08
N ILE A 38 -14.31 -4.65 14.85
CA ILE A 38 -13.12 -4.34 14.07
C ILE A 38 -13.21 -2.90 13.55
N GLN A 39 -12.18 -2.11 13.83
CA GLN A 39 -12.03 -0.75 13.33
C GLN A 39 -11.26 -0.76 12.01
N THR A 40 -11.77 -0.04 11.01
CA THR A 40 -11.13 0.17 9.70
C THR A 40 -11.00 1.68 9.41
N PRO A 41 -10.20 2.42 10.19
CA PRO A 41 -10.01 3.85 9.96
C PRO A 41 -9.38 4.11 8.59
N SER A 42 -9.50 5.33 8.08
CA SER A 42 -8.65 5.73 6.96
C SER A 42 -7.18 5.59 7.36
N ILE A 43 -6.32 5.19 6.42
CA ILE A 43 -4.89 4.97 6.70
C ILE A 43 -4.29 6.23 7.34
N ALA A 44 -4.54 7.41 6.76
CA ALA A 44 -4.04 8.68 7.28
C ALA A 44 -4.49 8.96 8.73
N ALA A 45 -5.77 8.73 9.04
CA ALA A 45 -6.30 8.93 10.39
C ALA A 45 -5.68 7.95 11.38
N ALA A 46 -5.50 6.68 10.99
CA ALA A 46 -4.92 5.68 11.89
C ALA A 46 -3.51 6.10 12.36
N PHE A 47 -2.66 6.61 11.46
CA PHE A 47 -1.33 7.09 11.81
C PHE A 47 -1.36 8.36 12.66
N HIS A 48 -2.23 9.31 12.32
CA HIS A 48 -2.41 10.53 13.09
C HIS A 48 -2.84 10.23 14.53
N ASP A 49 -3.89 9.41 14.69
CA ASP A 49 -4.47 9.07 15.99
C ASP A 49 -3.54 8.19 16.84
N ALA A 50 -2.63 7.46 16.18
CA ALA A 50 -1.59 6.69 16.83
C ALA A 50 -0.34 7.52 17.20
N GLY A 51 -0.36 8.84 16.96
CA GLY A 51 0.67 9.77 17.42
C GLY A 51 1.89 9.89 16.51
N LEU A 52 1.75 9.65 15.20
CA LEU A 52 2.83 9.86 14.24
C LEU A 52 3.41 11.28 14.36
N ASP A 53 4.75 11.41 14.22
CA ASP A 53 5.40 12.73 14.12
C ASP A 53 4.69 13.57 13.06
N PRO A 54 4.24 14.80 13.39
CA PRO A 54 3.65 15.69 12.40
C PRO A 54 4.55 15.92 11.18
N ARG A 55 5.88 15.79 11.34
CA ARG A 55 6.86 15.89 10.24
C ARG A 55 6.71 14.78 9.19
N TYR A 56 6.22 13.60 9.56
CA TYR A 56 6.02 12.46 8.65
C TYR A 56 4.59 12.34 8.12
N GLN A 57 3.61 13.01 8.76
CA GLN A 57 2.21 12.95 8.35
C GLN A 57 1.98 13.26 6.86
N PRO A 58 2.62 14.29 6.24
CA PRO A 58 2.43 14.55 4.81
C PRO A 58 2.89 13.38 3.93
N ALA A 59 3.98 12.70 4.29
CA ALA A 59 4.49 11.55 3.55
C ALA A 59 3.55 10.34 3.68
N ILE A 60 3.02 10.10 4.89
CA ILE A 60 2.02 9.04 5.10
C ILE A 60 0.71 9.36 4.37
N ASN A 61 0.27 10.61 4.35
CA ASN A 61 -0.92 11.02 3.59
C ASN A 61 -0.73 10.76 2.08
N ALA A 62 0.44 11.09 1.54
CA ALA A 62 0.77 10.82 0.14
C ALA A 62 0.79 9.31 -0.15
N LEU A 63 1.37 8.50 0.73
CA LEU A 63 1.38 7.04 0.60
C LEU A 63 -0.02 6.44 0.67
N ALA A 64 -0.83 6.86 1.64
CA ALA A 64 -2.22 6.44 1.78
C ALA A 64 -3.02 6.77 0.51
N LYS A 65 -2.86 7.99 -0.01
CA LYS A 65 -3.49 8.43 -1.25
C LYS A 65 -3.05 7.55 -2.43
N ALA A 66 -1.75 7.31 -2.60
CA ALA A 66 -1.23 6.47 -3.68
C ALA A 66 -1.78 5.04 -3.62
N ALA A 67 -1.88 4.45 -2.42
CA ALA A 67 -2.47 3.13 -2.23
C ALA A 67 -3.96 3.11 -2.62
N MET A 68 -4.75 4.07 -2.15
CA MET A 68 -6.19 4.14 -2.47
C MET A 68 -6.45 4.42 -3.95
N GLU A 69 -5.69 5.31 -4.57
CA GLU A 69 -5.81 5.61 -6.00
C GLU A 69 -5.38 4.42 -6.87
N PHE A 70 -4.39 3.64 -6.45
CA PHE A 70 -4.01 2.41 -7.16
C PHE A 70 -5.17 1.44 -7.19
N GLN A 71 -5.80 1.17 -6.04
CA GLN A 71 -6.96 0.28 -5.95
C GLN A 71 -8.16 0.80 -6.74
N ALA A 72 -8.40 2.11 -6.74
CA ALA A 72 -9.45 2.72 -7.56
C ALA A 72 -9.18 2.61 -9.07
N THR A 73 -7.92 2.62 -9.48
CA THR A 73 -7.51 2.55 -10.90
C THR A 73 -7.46 1.11 -11.41
N LEU A 74 -7.20 0.15 -10.53
CA LEU A 74 -6.96 -1.26 -10.87
C LEU A 74 -8.08 -1.89 -11.72
N PRO A 75 -9.40 -1.73 -11.44
CA PRO A 75 -10.45 -2.31 -12.27
C PRO A 75 -10.43 -1.82 -13.73
N THR A 76 -10.06 -0.55 -13.95
CA THR A 76 -9.97 0.01 -15.31
C THR A 76 -8.71 -0.47 -16.02
N TYR A 77 -7.60 -0.63 -15.29
CA TYR A 77 -6.40 -1.28 -15.82
C TYR A 77 -6.68 -2.73 -16.23
N LEU A 78 -7.33 -3.53 -15.37
CA LEU A 78 -7.63 -4.93 -15.65
C LEU A 78 -8.55 -5.10 -16.87
N ARG A 79 -9.56 -4.24 -17.03
CA ARG A 79 -10.41 -4.23 -18.24
C ARG A 79 -9.61 -3.88 -19.50
N ALA A 80 -8.69 -2.91 -19.43
CA ALA A 80 -7.85 -2.55 -20.57
C ALA A 80 -6.88 -3.69 -20.94
N ARG A 81 -6.31 -4.37 -19.93
CA ARG A 81 -5.48 -5.56 -20.12
C ARG A 81 -6.27 -6.68 -20.77
N GLU A 82 -7.45 -7.02 -20.25
CA GLU A 82 -8.31 -8.06 -20.81
C GLU A 82 -8.68 -7.75 -22.27
N ALA A 83 -9.12 -6.52 -22.56
CA ALA A 83 -9.47 -6.09 -23.90
C ALA A 83 -8.29 -6.10 -24.89
N SER A 84 -7.05 -6.03 -24.40
CA SER A 84 -5.85 -6.11 -25.25
C SER A 84 -5.60 -7.51 -25.80
N GLY A 85 -6.10 -8.57 -25.15
CA GLY A 85 -5.82 -9.95 -25.48
C GLY A 85 -4.37 -10.41 -25.25
N VAL A 86 -3.50 -9.55 -24.69
CA VAL A 86 -2.10 -9.88 -24.42
C VAL A 86 -2.00 -10.71 -23.15
N SER A 87 -1.55 -11.96 -23.27
CA SER A 87 -1.35 -12.86 -22.13
C SER A 87 0.00 -12.67 -21.44
N GLN A 88 1.03 -12.21 -22.14
CA GLN A 88 2.37 -11.93 -21.60
C GLN A 88 3.08 -10.92 -22.51
N GLY A 89 3.94 -10.06 -21.95
CA GLY A 89 4.70 -9.05 -22.68
C GLY A 89 4.13 -7.66 -22.49
N THR A 90 4.06 -6.85 -23.53
CA THR A 90 3.63 -5.44 -23.43
C THR A 90 2.31 -5.21 -24.15
N PHE A 91 1.41 -4.46 -23.53
CA PHE A 91 0.20 -3.96 -24.18
C PHE A 91 0.14 -2.42 -24.19
N ALA A 92 -0.66 -1.88 -25.10
CA ALA A 92 -0.90 -0.44 -25.17
C ALA A 92 -1.79 0.03 -24.02
N ILE A 93 -1.18 0.36 -22.89
CA ILE A 93 -1.89 0.89 -21.72
C ILE A 93 -2.52 2.28 -22.04
N PRO A 94 -3.79 2.52 -21.67
CA PRO A 94 -4.43 3.82 -21.82
C PRO A 94 -3.63 4.95 -21.15
N LYS A 95 -3.55 6.11 -21.83
CA LYS A 95 -2.72 7.25 -21.40
C LYS A 95 -3.02 7.70 -19.97
N ASP A 96 -4.29 7.76 -19.60
CA ASP A 96 -4.71 8.21 -18.27
C ASP A 96 -4.28 7.23 -17.18
N ILE A 97 -4.36 5.92 -17.44
CA ILE A 97 -3.91 4.88 -16.50
C ILE A 97 -2.38 4.95 -16.34
N ARG A 98 -1.65 5.05 -17.45
CA ARG A 98 -0.20 5.25 -17.42
C ARG A 98 0.19 6.48 -16.60
N SER A 99 -0.50 7.61 -16.82
CA SER A 99 -0.23 8.85 -16.10
C SER A 99 -0.48 8.70 -14.60
N THR A 100 -1.58 8.06 -14.22
CA THR A 100 -1.92 7.79 -12.82
C THR A 100 -0.89 6.90 -12.14
N PHE A 101 -0.54 5.75 -12.75
CA PHE A 101 0.50 4.87 -12.21
C PHE A 101 1.87 5.56 -12.13
N SER A 102 2.27 6.32 -13.14
CA SER A 102 3.52 7.08 -13.09
C SER A 102 3.53 8.08 -11.93
N SER A 103 2.45 8.84 -11.76
CA SER A 103 2.30 9.79 -10.65
C SER A 103 2.34 9.11 -9.28
N GLN A 104 1.78 7.90 -9.16
CA GLN A 104 1.81 7.13 -7.92
C GLN A 104 3.22 6.63 -7.61
N ALA A 105 3.95 6.11 -8.60
CA ALA A 105 5.34 5.71 -8.43
C ALA A 105 6.22 6.90 -7.99
N ASP A 106 6.01 8.07 -8.57
CA ASP A 106 6.75 9.28 -8.19
C ASP A 106 6.39 9.77 -6.78
N ALA A 107 5.12 9.66 -6.38
CA ALA A 107 4.70 9.94 -5.00
C ALA A 107 5.38 8.98 -4.00
N ILE A 108 5.46 7.68 -4.32
CA ILE A 108 6.16 6.69 -3.49
C ILE A 108 7.65 7.02 -3.41
N ALA A 109 8.29 7.37 -4.53
CA ALA A 109 9.69 7.78 -4.55
C ALA A 109 9.94 9.00 -3.64
N ALA A 110 9.04 10.00 -3.67
CA ALA A 110 9.11 11.15 -2.79
C ALA A 110 8.94 10.76 -1.30
N VAL A 111 8.00 9.87 -0.97
CA VAL A 111 7.83 9.33 0.39
C VAL A 111 9.09 8.62 0.86
N LYS A 112 9.69 7.76 0.04
CA LYS A 112 10.99 7.13 0.35
C LYS A 112 12.07 8.19 0.62
N GLY A 113 12.10 9.26 -0.17
CA GLY A 113 13.03 10.38 0.03
C GLY A 113 12.88 11.04 1.40
N VAL A 114 11.64 11.21 1.89
CA VAL A 114 11.37 11.71 3.25
C VAL A 114 11.82 10.69 4.30
N LEU A 115 11.41 9.43 4.18
CA LEU A 115 11.72 8.39 5.16
C LEU A 115 13.22 8.08 5.25
N ASN A 116 13.97 8.18 4.15
CA ASN A 116 15.43 8.02 4.11
C ASN A 116 16.18 9.11 4.89
N LYS A 117 15.58 10.30 5.04
CA LYS A 117 16.13 11.42 5.83
C LYS A 117 15.77 11.32 7.32
N THR A 118 15.16 10.22 7.73
CA THR A 118 14.82 10.00 9.13
C THR A 118 16.08 9.70 9.93
N HIS A 119 16.33 10.52 10.93
CA HIS A 119 17.45 10.46 11.85
C HIS A 119 16.94 10.73 13.28
N SER A 120 17.83 10.70 14.26
CA SER A 120 17.56 10.93 15.69
C SER A 120 16.44 11.97 15.95
N PRO A 121 15.47 11.69 16.84
CA PRO A 121 15.40 10.53 17.74
C PRO A 121 14.94 9.22 17.07
N HIS A 122 14.45 9.29 15.83
CA HIS A 122 13.85 8.14 15.15
C HIS A 122 14.87 7.34 14.36
N GLN A 123 14.74 6.01 14.39
CA GLN A 123 15.52 5.14 13.50
C GLN A 123 14.93 5.17 12.09
N ARG A 124 15.76 4.93 11.08
CA ARG A 124 15.30 4.84 9.68
C ARG A 124 14.40 3.60 9.49
N PRO A 125 13.19 3.72 8.91
CA PRO A 125 12.27 2.60 8.73
C PRO A 125 12.65 1.71 7.54
N THR A 126 13.70 0.91 7.66
CA THR A 126 14.29 0.14 6.55
C THR A 126 13.30 -0.80 5.87
N LEU A 127 12.51 -1.57 6.63
CA LEU A 127 11.53 -2.50 6.05
C LEU A 127 10.41 -1.79 5.27
N THR A 128 9.93 -0.66 5.80
CA THR A 128 8.97 0.20 5.09
C THR A 128 9.54 0.65 3.75
N ILE A 129 10.77 1.18 3.75
CA ILE A 129 11.42 1.70 2.55
C ILE A 129 11.63 0.58 1.52
N GLN A 130 12.04 -0.62 1.93
CA GLN A 130 12.21 -1.77 1.04
C GLN A 130 10.89 -2.16 0.36
N HIS A 131 9.79 -2.21 1.10
CA HIS A 131 8.48 -2.51 0.50
C HIS A 131 7.98 -1.39 -0.41
N LEU A 132 8.23 -0.12 -0.08
CA LEU A 132 7.95 1.00 -0.98
C LEU A 132 8.75 0.91 -2.28
N GLU A 133 9.99 0.45 -2.23
CA GLU A 133 10.82 0.27 -3.41
C GLU A 133 10.29 -0.83 -4.34
N GLN A 134 9.80 -1.92 -3.77
CA GLN A 134 9.13 -2.97 -4.54
C GLN A 134 7.81 -2.47 -5.13
N ALA A 135 6.98 -1.77 -4.35
CA ALA A 135 5.72 -1.20 -4.83
C ALA A 135 5.95 -0.20 -5.98
N GLU A 136 6.93 0.70 -5.83
CA GLU A 136 7.31 1.64 -6.90
C GLU A 136 7.73 0.90 -8.16
N THR A 137 8.62 -0.09 -8.04
CA THR A 137 9.12 -0.87 -9.17
C THR A 137 7.98 -1.51 -9.95
N TRP A 138 7.08 -2.21 -9.25
CA TRP A 138 5.94 -2.87 -9.89
C TRP A 138 4.97 -1.86 -10.51
N ILE A 139 4.69 -0.73 -9.86
CA ILE A 139 3.83 0.31 -10.47
C ILE A 139 4.47 0.87 -11.74
N ARG A 140 5.79 1.06 -11.79
CA ARG A 140 6.49 1.51 -13.00
C ARG A 140 6.44 0.48 -14.13
N ILE A 141 6.51 -0.81 -13.81
CA ILE A 141 6.32 -1.91 -14.77
C ILE A 141 4.89 -1.86 -15.34
N LEU A 142 3.88 -1.76 -14.47
CA LEU A 142 2.48 -1.64 -14.89
C LEU A 142 2.23 -0.38 -15.75
N ALA A 143 2.86 0.76 -15.42
CA ALA A 143 2.75 2.00 -16.18
C ALA A 143 3.32 1.88 -17.62
N GLN A 144 4.26 0.96 -17.83
CA GLN A 144 4.81 0.64 -19.15
C GLN A 144 3.92 -0.33 -19.94
N GLY A 145 2.90 -0.92 -19.29
CA GLY A 145 2.03 -1.93 -19.87
C GLY A 145 2.68 -3.31 -19.93
N GLU A 146 3.72 -3.57 -19.14
CA GLU A 146 4.36 -4.87 -19.05
C GLU A 146 3.55 -5.83 -18.17
N ILE A 147 3.43 -7.08 -18.62
CA ILE A 147 2.64 -8.16 -18.02
C ILE A 147 3.52 -9.42 -17.92
N ASP A 148 3.57 -10.01 -16.72
CA ASP A 148 4.32 -11.24 -16.42
C ASP A 148 3.63 -12.53 -16.94
N GLY A 149 2.34 -12.44 -17.19
CA GLY A 149 1.45 -13.51 -17.65
C GLY A 149 0.90 -14.43 -16.56
N LEU A 150 1.26 -14.20 -15.30
CA LEU A 150 0.73 -14.92 -14.15
C LEU A 150 -0.29 -14.09 -13.36
N GLY A 151 -0.38 -12.79 -13.64
CA GLY A 151 -1.31 -11.88 -12.94
C GLY A 151 -0.84 -11.52 -11.53
N TYR A 152 0.43 -11.81 -11.20
CA TYR A 152 1.03 -11.42 -9.93
C TYR A 152 1.54 -9.98 -9.96
N ASP A 153 1.72 -9.40 -11.15
CA ASP A 153 2.20 -8.05 -11.38
C ASP A 153 1.43 -6.99 -10.58
N TYR A 154 0.10 -7.00 -10.61
CA TYR A 154 -0.72 -6.06 -9.83
C TYR A 154 -0.95 -6.50 -8.37
N ASP A 155 -0.96 -7.80 -8.09
CA ASP A 155 -1.06 -8.33 -6.72
C ASP A 155 0.16 -7.94 -5.89
N PHE A 156 1.36 -7.96 -6.49
CA PHE A 156 2.58 -7.51 -5.83
C PHE A 156 2.55 -6.04 -5.45
N VAL A 157 1.93 -5.17 -6.26
CA VAL A 157 1.74 -3.77 -5.88
C VAL A 157 0.89 -3.67 -4.61
N GLY A 158 -0.29 -4.31 -4.59
CA GLY A 158 -1.20 -4.29 -3.45
C GLY A 158 -0.55 -4.89 -2.19
N GLN A 159 0.16 -6.00 -2.34
CA GLN A 159 0.92 -6.62 -1.26
C GLN A 159 2.00 -5.70 -0.69
N HIS A 160 2.84 -5.09 -1.54
CA HIS A 160 3.93 -4.24 -1.08
C HIS A 160 3.44 -2.91 -0.50
N MET A 161 2.34 -2.36 -1.01
CA MET A 161 1.65 -1.23 -0.39
C MET A 161 1.17 -1.58 1.02
N ALA A 162 0.42 -2.68 1.17
CA ALA A 162 -0.10 -3.12 2.47
C ALA A 162 1.03 -3.41 3.49
N LEU A 163 2.10 -4.06 3.04
CA LEU A 163 3.26 -4.35 3.88
C LEU A 163 4.00 -3.06 4.28
N SER A 164 4.21 -2.12 3.35
CA SER A 164 4.87 -0.86 3.66
C SER A 164 4.12 -0.07 4.74
N LEU A 165 2.79 0.01 4.65
CA LEU A 165 1.95 0.69 5.64
C LEU A 165 1.93 -0.05 6.98
N SER A 166 1.88 -1.38 6.96
CA SER A 166 1.97 -2.18 8.18
C SER A 166 3.31 -1.97 8.90
N CYS A 167 4.42 -2.02 8.16
CA CYS A 167 5.76 -1.78 8.69
C CYS A 167 5.94 -0.34 9.18
N ALA A 168 5.40 0.66 8.47
CA ALA A 168 5.45 2.05 8.89
C ALA A 168 4.71 2.26 10.20
N PHE A 169 3.56 1.60 10.38
CA PHE A 169 2.77 1.71 11.60
C PHE A 169 3.47 1.04 12.80
N VAL A 170 4.11 -0.12 12.59
CA VAL A 170 4.95 -0.77 13.61
C VAL A 170 6.16 0.09 13.97
N TRP A 171 6.90 0.58 12.98
CA TRP A 171 8.05 1.46 13.17
C TRP A 171 7.71 2.70 14.00
N MET A 172 6.57 3.33 13.70
CA MET A 172 6.08 4.46 14.48
C MET A 172 5.76 4.04 15.92
N LYS A 173 5.15 2.87 16.17
CA LYS A 173 4.91 2.41 17.54
C LYS A 173 6.20 2.13 18.32
N GLU A 174 7.23 1.60 17.66
CA GLU A 174 8.52 1.26 18.28
C GLU A 174 9.42 2.49 18.51
N SER A 175 9.35 3.50 17.65
CA SER A 175 10.19 4.72 17.78
C SER A 175 9.69 5.71 18.85
N TYR A 176 8.50 5.46 19.41
CA TYR A 176 7.83 6.29 20.40
C TYR A 176 7.66 5.60 21.77
N GLN A 177 8.21 4.40 21.93
CA GLN A 177 8.35 3.69 23.20
C GLN A 177 9.74 3.92 23.78
#